data_AF-A0A0U1QPJ5-F1
#
_entry.id   AF-A0A0U1QPJ5-F1
#
_cell.length_a   1.000
_cell.length_b   1.000
_cell.length_c   1.000
_cell.angle_alpha   90.00
_cell.angle_beta   90.00
_cell.angle_gamma   90.00
#
_symmetry.space_group_name_H-M   'P 1'
#
loop_
_entity.id
_entity.type
_entity.pdbx_description
1 polymer ?
#
loop_
_entity_poly.entity_id
_entity_poly.type
_entity_poly.pdbx_seq_one_letter_code
_entity_poly.pdbx_strand_id
1 'polypeptide(L)'
;MKNRKTVLVFMVLIMMTAFFAGRHVYYRHQAEKKLDEFIAAYPFPKGKVTIDKLYQPMKEAHAYVKEVHINRKPDNYYVFSYSRDDRKVDLSGVLDHGEWFGMDDALYQKLDYQPSQEFIKKYKHQ
;
A
#
# COMPACT_ATOMS: atom_id res chain seq x y z
N MET A 1 21.24 -6.91 45.35
CA MET A 1 20.75 -7.87 44.32
C MET A 1 19.39 -7.54 43.72
N LYS A 2 18.46 -6.84 44.41
CA LYS A 2 17.12 -6.48 43.89
C LYS A 2 17.18 -5.72 42.55
N ASN A 3 18.11 -4.78 42.42
CA ASN A 3 18.18 -3.87 41.27
C ASN A 3 18.71 -4.53 39.99
N ARG A 4 19.58 -5.55 40.10
CA ARG A 4 20.11 -6.28 38.92
C ARG A 4 19.00 -7.03 38.17
N LYS A 5 18.06 -7.64 38.91
CA LYS A 5 16.90 -8.33 38.32
C LYS A 5 15.95 -7.32 37.64
N THR A 6 15.68 -6.18 38.29
CA THR A 6 14.86 -5.10 37.71
C THR A 6 15.48 -4.51 36.45
N VAL A 7 16.79 -4.23 36.45
CA VAL A 7 17.52 -3.70 35.27
C VAL A 7 17.45 -4.69 34.11
N LEU A 8 17.61 -6.00 34.37
CA LEU A 8 17.50 -7.03 33.35
C LEU A 8 16.10 -7.08 32.72
N VAL A 9 15.04 -6.97 33.52
CA VAL A 9 13.65 -6.93 33.04
C VAL A 9 13.40 -5.71 32.15
N PHE A 10 13.87 -4.52 32.55
CA PHE A 10 13.77 -3.32 31.72
C PHE A 10 14.53 -3.45 30.40
N MET A 11 15.72 -4.05 30.44
CA MET A 11 16.54 -4.24 29.23
C MET A 11 15.86 -5.19 28.23
N VAL A 12 15.23 -6.26 28.71
CA VAL A 12 14.43 -7.18 27.88
C VAL A 12 13.19 -6.47 27.32
N LEU A 13 12.53 -5.63 28.11
CA LEU A 13 11.38 -4.84 27.66
C LEU A 13 11.76 -3.87 26.53
N ILE A 14 12.88 -3.16 26.68
CA ILE A 14 13.41 -2.22 25.66
C ILE A 14 13.80 -2.97 24.38
N MET A 15 14.44 -4.14 24.50
CA MET A 15 14.77 -4.95 23.32
C MET A 15 13.51 -5.44 22.59
N MET A 16 12.47 -5.85 23.32
CA MET A 16 11.19 -6.24 22.71
C MET A 16 10.54 -5.07 21.98
N THR A 17 10.44 -3.89 22.60
CA THR A 17 9.83 -2.72 21.95
C THR A 17 10.62 -2.30 20.71
N ALA A 18 11.95 -2.32 20.76
CA ALA A 18 12.80 -2.05 19.62
C ALA A 18 12.60 -3.09 18.49
N PHE A 19 12.46 -4.36 18.84
CA PHE A 19 12.19 -5.43 17.87
C PHE A 19 10.84 -5.23 17.15
N PHE A 20 9.76 -4.95 17.90
CA PHE A 20 8.45 -4.69 17.31
C PHE A 20 8.45 -3.42 16.46
N ALA A 21 9.09 -2.35 16.93
CA ALA A 21 9.22 -1.10 16.17
C ALA A 21 10.00 -1.31 14.86
N GLY A 22 11.14 -2.00 14.92
CA GLY A 22 11.95 -2.32 13.75
C GLY A 22 11.20 -3.17 12.74
N ARG A 23 10.48 -4.19 13.21
CA ARG A 23 9.63 -5.04 12.37
C ARG A 23 8.51 -4.23 11.69
N HIS A 24 7.86 -3.32 12.42
CA HIS A 24 6.82 -2.46 11.85
C HIS A 24 7.37 -1.51 10.77
N VAL A 25 8.51 -0.86 11.02
CA VAL A 25 9.19 0.02 10.05
C VAL A 25 9.61 -0.76 8.80
N TYR A 26 10.16 -1.96 8.99
CA TYR A 26 10.57 -2.83 7.89
C TYR A 26 9.41 -3.18 6.95
N TYR A 27 8.28 -3.64 7.50
CA TYR A 27 7.12 -4.00 6.66
C TYR A 27 6.50 -2.79 5.98
N ARG A 28 6.42 -1.65 6.68
CA ARG A 28 5.95 -0.39 6.09
C ARG A 28 6.82 0.00 4.89
N HIS A 29 8.15 -0.06 5.05
CA HIS A 29 9.08 0.30 3.99
C HIS A 29 9.02 -0.66 2.79
N GLN A 30 8.92 -1.97 3.04
CA GLN A 30 8.75 -2.97 1.98
C GLN A 30 7.45 -2.73 1.19
N ALA A 31 6.34 -2.50 1.89
CA ALA A 31 5.06 -2.24 1.27
C ALA A 31 5.09 -0.94 0.45
N GLU A 32 5.64 0.13 1.01
CA GLU A 32 5.81 1.41 0.34
C GLU A 32 6.59 1.26 -0.97
N LYS A 33 7.74 0.57 -0.90
CA LYS A 33 8.59 0.33 -2.07
C LYS A 33 7.85 -0.46 -3.15
N LYS A 34 7.17 -1.56 -2.79
CA LYS A 34 6.38 -2.37 -3.74
C LYS A 34 5.27 -1.54 -4.37
N LEU A 35 4.51 -0.78 -3.58
CA LEU A 35 3.42 0.07 -4.09
C LEU A 35 3.94 1.14 -5.04
N ASP A 36 5.02 1.84 -4.67
CA ASP A 36 5.64 2.87 -5.52
C ASP A 36 6.15 2.27 -6.84
N GLU A 37 6.68 1.06 -6.80
CA GLU A 37 7.15 0.33 -7.99
C GLU A 37 6.00 -0.03 -8.95
N PHE A 38 4.81 -0.33 -8.42
CA PHE A 38 3.61 -0.61 -9.22
C PHE A 38 2.97 0.68 -9.73
N ILE A 39 2.86 1.71 -8.90
CA ILE A 39 2.34 3.02 -9.28
C ILE A 39 3.21 3.63 -10.39
N ALA A 40 4.54 3.53 -10.29
CA ALA A 40 5.47 4.02 -11.30
C ALA A 40 5.41 3.23 -12.62
N ALA A 41 5.07 1.94 -12.57
CA ALA A 41 4.88 1.10 -13.76
C ALA A 41 3.53 1.33 -14.44
N TYR A 42 2.55 1.88 -13.73
CA TYR A 42 1.26 2.22 -14.29
C TYR A 42 1.40 3.44 -15.22
N PRO A 43 0.70 3.51 -16.37
CA PRO A 43 0.87 4.57 -17.37
C PRO A 43 0.22 5.91 -16.96
N PHE A 44 0.47 6.37 -15.73
CA PHE A 44 0.02 7.67 -15.26
C PHE A 44 0.82 8.81 -15.93
N PRO A 45 0.15 9.91 -16.34
CA PRO A 45 0.85 11.07 -16.85
C PRO A 45 1.59 11.81 -15.72
N LYS A 46 2.88 12.09 -15.96
CA LYS A 46 3.72 12.85 -15.01
C LYS A 46 3.06 14.20 -14.69
N GLY A 47 2.96 14.51 -13.39
CA GLY A 47 2.42 15.78 -12.89
C GLY A 47 0.90 15.95 -13.01
N LYS A 48 0.16 14.91 -13.42
CA LYS A 48 -1.32 14.94 -13.50
C LYS A 48 -2.01 14.11 -12.43
N VAL A 49 -1.24 13.44 -11.59
CA VAL A 49 -1.73 12.60 -10.51
C VAL A 49 -1.17 13.10 -9.19
N THR A 50 -1.97 12.95 -8.13
CA THR A 50 -1.56 13.12 -6.75
C THR A 50 -1.58 11.76 -6.09
N ILE A 51 -0.47 11.42 -5.42
CA ILE A 51 -0.33 10.13 -4.73
C ILE A 51 -0.44 10.41 -3.24
N ASP A 52 -1.41 9.79 -2.60
CA ASP A 52 -1.66 9.95 -1.18
C ASP A 52 -0.62 9.19 -0.34
N LYS A 53 -0.49 9.62 0.92
CA LYS A 53 0.44 8.98 1.85
C LYS A 53 0.02 7.55 2.13
N LEU A 54 1.00 6.66 2.26
CA LEU A 54 0.78 5.29 2.68
C LEU A 54 0.00 5.24 4.00
N TYR A 55 -1.13 4.55 3.98
CA TYR A 55 -1.94 4.32 5.17
C TYR A 55 -2.35 2.84 5.30
N GLN A 56 -2.91 2.48 6.46
CA GLN A 56 -3.49 1.17 6.70
C GLN A 56 -4.99 1.36 6.93
N PRO A 57 -5.87 0.80 6.10
CA PRO A 57 -7.31 1.06 6.17
C PRO A 57 -7.92 0.56 7.50
N MET A 58 -7.38 -0.52 8.06
CA MET A 58 -7.69 -0.98 9.42
C MET A 58 -6.40 -1.42 10.11
N LYS A 59 -6.33 -1.26 11.44
CA LYS A 59 -5.19 -1.76 12.24
C LYS A 59 -5.01 -3.28 12.14
N GLU A 60 -6.11 -3.99 11.93
CA GLU A 60 -6.14 -5.45 11.74
C GLU A 60 -5.99 -5.85 10.28
N ALA A 61 -6.17 -4.93 9.33
CA ALA A 61 -5.88 -5.25 7.94
C ALA A 61 -4.37 -5.39 7.80
N HIS A 62 -3.93 -6.59 7.45
CA HIS A 62 -2.55 -6.89 7.07
C HIS A 62 -2.21 -6.25 5.70
N ALA A 63 -2.77 -5.09 5.39
CA ALA A 63 -2.65 -4.42 4.11
C ALA A 63 -2.19 -2.96 4.27
N TYR A 64 -1.37 -2.50 3.33
CA TYR A 64 -1.00 -1.10 3.20
C TYR A 64 -1.57 -0.54 1.90
N VAL A 65 -2.05 0.71 1.91
CA VAL A 65 -2.76 1.30 0.78
C VAL A 65 -2.13 2.63 0.39
N LYS A 66 -2.04 2.87 -0.92
CA LYS A 66 -1.82 4.18 -1.52
C LYS A 66 -2.91 4.46 -2.54
N GLU A 67 -3.47 5.66 -2.47
CA GLU A 67 -4.45 6.14 -3.44
C GLU A 67 -3.77 7.06 -4.44
N VAL A 68 -4.19 7.00 -5.69
CA VAL A 68 -3.70 7.83 -6.78
C VAL A 68 -4.90 8.58 -7.38
N HIS A 69 -5.01 9.86 -7.06
CA HIS A 69 -6.07 10.74 -7.53
C HIS A 69 -5.66 11.45 -8.82
N ILE A 70 -6.59 11.55 -9.75
CA ILE A 70 -6.39 12.32 -10.98
C ILE A 70 -6.74 13.77 -10.71
N ASN A 71 -5.80 14.71 -10.89
CA ASN A 71 -5.95 16.09 -10.45
C ASN A 71 -7.20 16.82 -11.00
N ARG A 72 -7.73 16.37 -12.15
CA ARG A 72 -8.93 16.95 -12.78
C ARG A 72 -10.24 16.28 -12.37
N LYS A 73 -10.18 15.10 -11.77
CA LYS A 73 -11.32 14.27 -11.36
C LYS A 73 -10.96 13.56 -10.05
N PRO A 74 -10.93 14.28 -8.91
CA PRO A 74 -10.49 13.70 -7.63
C PRO A 74 -11.37 12.52 -7.18
N ASP A 75 -12.63 12.51 -7.61
CA ASP A 75 -13.64 11.51 -7.29
C ASP A 75 -13.38 10.16 -7.98
N ASN A 76 -12.53 10.17 -9.02
CA ASN A 76 -12.07 9.01 -9.75
C ASN A 76 -10.60 8.75 -9.42
N TYR A 77 -10.34 7.69 -8.67
CA TYR A 77 -9.00 7.38 -8.19
C TYR A 77 -8.70 5.89 -8.25
N TYR A 78 -7.41 5.58 -8.16
CA TYR A 78 -6.88 4.23 -8.19
C TYR A 78 -6.36 3.89 -6.80
N VAL A 79 -6.63 2.68 -6.35
CA VAL A 79 -6.24 2.19 -5.04
C VAL A 79 -5.27 1.04 -5.24
N PHE A 80 -4.04 1.24 -4.79
CA PHE A 80 -3.01 0.20 -4.77
C PHE A 80 -2.91 -0.32 -3.33
N SER A 81 -3.20 -1.60 -3.15
CA SER A 81 -3.23 -2.25 -1.84
C SER A 81 -2.20 -3.37 -1.79
N TYR A 82 -1.26 -3.34 -0.84
CA TYR A 82 -0.28 -4.39 -0.64
C TYR A 82 -0.69 -5.28 0.53
N SER A 83 -1.07 -6.53 0.26
CA SER A 83 -1.31 -7.58 1.26
C SER A 83 0.02 -8.09 1.79
N ARG A 84 0.24 -8.03 3.10
CA ARG A 84 1.44 -8.58 3.77
C ARG A 84 1.44 -10.10 3.81
N ASP A 85 0.25 -10.70 3.85
CA ASP A 85 0.07 -12.13 3.97
C ASP A 85 0.37 -12.81 2.63
N ASP A 86 -0.17 -12.26 1.54
CA ASP A 86 0.05 -12.76 0.18
C ASP A 86 1.31 -12.18 -0.49
N ARG A 87 1.85 -11.08 0.06
CA ARG A 87 2.95 -10.28 -0.51
C ARG A 87 2.67 -9.77 -1.93
N LYS A 88 1.39 -9.56 -2.23
CA LYS A 88 0.87 -9.10 -3.52
C LYS A 88 0.31 -7.70 -3.42
N VAL A 89 0.36 -7.00 -4.53
CA VAL A 89 -0.30 -5.73 -4.78
C VAL A 89 -1.59 -6.03 -5.53
N ASP A 90 -2.70 -5.59 -4.97
CA ASP A 90 -4.00 -5.54 -5.61
C ASP A 90 -4.26 -4.13 -6.13
N LEU A 91 -4.91 -4.08 -7.29
CA LEU A 91 -5.30 -2.83 -7.94
C LEU A 91 -6.82 -2.74 -7.99
N SER A 92 -7.35 -1.68 -7.42
CA SER A 92 -8.76 -1.33 -7.46
C SER A 92 -8.95 0.07 -8.01
N GLY A 93 -10.14 0.34 -8.52
CA GLY A 93 -10.57 1.66 -8.94
C GLY A 93 -11.78 2.13 -8.16
N VAL A 94 -11.98 3.44 -8.17
CA VAL A 94 -13.16 4.11 -7.64
C VAL A 94 -13.64 5.12 -8.66
N LEU A 95 -14.95 5.19 -8.86
CA LEU A 95 -15.62 6.16 -9.71
C LEU A 95 -16.67 6.88 -8.90
N ASP A 96 -16.74 8.20 -9.01
CA ASP A 96 -17.79 9.05 -8.44
C ASP A 96 -18.08 8.77 -6.95
N HIS A 97 -17.02 8.53 -6.15
CA HIS A 97 -17.11 8.11 -4.73
C HIS A 97 -17.87 6.80 -4.46
N GLY A 98 -17.98 5.92 -5.45
CA GLY A 98 -18.58 4.61 -5.32
C GLY A 98 -17.71 3.60 -4.55
N GLU A 99 -18.12 2.33 -4.64
CA GLU A 99 -17.38 1.22 -4.05
C GLU A 99 -16.07 0.94 -4.81
N TRP A 100 -15.13 0.32 -4.12
CA TRP A 100 -13.90 -0.17 -4.73
C TRP A 100 -14.22 -1.37 -5.62
N PHE A 101 -13.84 -1.28 -6.88
CA PHE A 101 -13.98 -2.38 -7.84
C PHE A 101 -12.62 -2.81 -8.38
N GLY A 102 -12.47 -4.10 -8.64
CA GLY A 102 -11.21 -4.67 -9.12
C GLY A 102 -10.92 -4.36 -10.59
N MET A 103 -9.69 -4.65 -11.03
CA MET A 103 -9.26 -4.49 -12.42
C MET A 103 -10.07 -5.33 -13.42
N ASP A 104 -10.63 -6.46 -12.98
CA ASP A 104 -11.44 -7.35 -13.82
C ASP A 104 -12.90 -6.88 -13.96
N ASP A 105 -13.30 -5.83 -13.24
CA ASP A 105 -14.64 -5.25 -13.32
C ASP A 105 -14.83 -4.43 -14.60
N ALA A 106 -16.01 -4.50 -15.21
CA ALA A 106 -16.35 -3.68 -16.37
C ALA A 106 -16.30 -2.16 -16.06
N LEU A 107 -16.54 -1.77 -14.81
CA LEU A 107 -16.40 -0.40 -14.35
C LEU A 107 -14.96 0.11 -14.44
N TYR A 108 -13.97 -0.77 -14.30
CA TYR A 108 -12.57 -0.40 -14.40
C TYR A 108 -12.21 0.19 -15.77
N GLN A 109 -12.87 -0.26 -16.82
CA GLN A 109 -12.67 0.27 -18.18
C GLN A 109 -13.10 1.75 -18.32
N LYS A 110 -13.91 2.26 -17.38
CA LYS A 110 -14.37 3.65 -17.37
C LYS A 110 -13.37 4.62 -16.72
N LEU A 111 -12.32 4.11 -16.08
CA LEU A 111 -11.26 4.93 -15.50
C LEU A 111 -10.42 5.59 -16.61
N ASP A 112 -9.93 6.80 -16.31
CA ASP A 112 -9.22 7.66 -17.30
C ASP A 112 -7.94 7.02 -17.87
N TYR A 113 -7.31 6.10 -17.13
CA TYR A 113 -6.04 5.47 -17.47
C TYR A 113 -6.14 3.96 -17.30
N GLN A 114 -5.90 3.25 -18.40
CA GLN A 114 -5.94 1.80 -18.43
C GLN A 114 -4.52 1.21 -18.28
N PRO A 115 -4.37 0.01 -17.71
CA PRO A 115 -3.07 -0.61 -17.51
C PRO A 115 -2.39 -0.89 -18.86
N SER A 116 -1.07 -0.70 -18.92
CA SER A 116 -0.28 -1.10 -20.08
C SER A 116 -0.10 -2.62 -20.13
N GLN A 117 0.22 -3.19 -21.30
CA GLN A 117 0.53 -4.62 -21.38
C GLN A 117 1.72 -5.02 -20.49
N GLU A 118 2.71 -4.14 -20.34
CA GLU A 118 3.85 -4.35 -19.44
C GLU A 118 3.41 -4.38 -17.98
N PHE A 119 2.54 -3.46 -17.58
CA PHE A 119 1.95 -3.46 -16.24
C PHE A 119 1.18 -4.76 -15.98
N ILE A 120 0.33 -5.19 -16.91
CA ILE A 120 -0.45 -6.43 -16.77
C ILE A 120 0.47 -7.65 -16.59
N LYS A 121 1.55 -7.75 -17.37
CA LYS A 121 2.53 -8.83 -17.21
C LYS A 121 3.14 -8.81 -15.81
N LYS A 122 3.60 -7.64 -15.35
CA LYS A 122 4.15 -7.47 -14.00
C LYS A 122 3.14 -7.85 -12.91
N TYR A 123 1.90 -7.40 -13.05
CA TYR A 123 0.81 -7.67 -12.11
C TYR A 123 0.45 -9.15 -12.00
N LYS A 124 0.48 -9.90 -13.11
CA LYS A 124 0.18 -11.33 -13.11
C LYS A 124 1.31 -12.21 -12.56
N HIS A 125 2.55 -11.71 -12.53
CA HIS A 125 3.75 -12.47 -12.14
C HIS A 125 4.40 -11.98 -10.85
N GLN A 126 3.63 -11.31 -10.00
CA GLN A 126 4.11 -10.62 -8.80
C GLN A 126 4.39 -11.51 -7.58
#